data_AF-A0A7J2RW54-F1
#
_entry.id   AF-A0A7J2RW54-F1
#
_cell.length_a   1.000
_cell.length_b   1.000
_cell.length_c   1.000
_cell.angle_alpha   90.00
_cell.angle_beta   90.00
_cell.angle_gamma   90.00
#
_symmetry.space_group_name_H-M   'P 1'
#
loop_
_entity.id
_entity.type
_entity.pdbx_description
1 polymer ?
#
loop_
_entity_poly.entity_id
_entity_poly.type
_entity_poly.pdbx_seq_one_letter_code
_entity_poly.pdbx_strand_id
1 'polypeptide(L)'
;MTKLSKGELEESVEEIGSYRGRSTELISVYIPAGYDANSVQKQLEAEKSTAKNIKSTGTRKNVIDALEKLIRYLKTFKRTPENGLALFCGNISKVEGQQDMQLWDIEPYAPIKSRLYRCDKEFVLEPLKEMLEVSEVFGLLVMDRKEATIGVLEGKIIDTIQKMTSGIPSKVRAGGQSSQRFHR
;
A
#
# COMPACT_ATOMS: atom_id res chain seq x y z
N MET A 1 -2.23 17.72 -0.23
CA MET A 1 -1.71 16.88 0.87
C MET A 1 -0.21 16.90 0.79
N THR A 2 0.43 17.11 1.92
CA THR A 2 1.89 17.11 2.02
C THR A 2 2.30 15.65 2.21
N LYS A 3 3.27 15.16 1.43
CA LYS A 3 3.89 13.85 1.69
C LYS A 3 4.39 13.87 3.13
N LEU A 4 3.94 12.92 3.95
CA LEU A 4 4.46 12.83 5.32
C LEU A 4 5.95 12.47 5.23
N SER A 5 6.77 13.22 5.97
CA SER A 5 8.15 12.84 6.21
C SER A 5 8.21 11.55 7.03
N LYS A 6 9.36 10.87 7.02
CA LYS A 6 9.54 9.61 7.77
C LYS A 6 9.19 9.76 9.26
N GLY A 7 9.53 10.90 9.87
CA GLY A 7 9.23 11.18 11.28
C GLY A 7 7.74 11.41 11.54
N GLU A 8 7.05 12.18 10.69
CA GLU A 8 5.59 12.39 10.83
C GLU A 8 4.81 11.08 10.66
N LEU A 9 5.28 10.20 9.77
CA LEU A 9 4.69 8.87 9.59
C LEU A 9 4.87 8.01 10.85
N GLU A 10 6.04 8.06 11.48
CA GLU A 10 6.33 7.34 12.72
C GLU A 10 5.43 7.81 13.87
N GLU A 11 5.33 9.13 14.10
CA GLU A 11 4.43 9.72 15.10
C GLU A 11 2.96 9.32 14.84
N SER A 12 2.52 9.37 13.58
CA SER A 12 1.15 8.99 13.22
C SER A 12 0.89 7.51 13.46
N VAL A 13 1.85 6.63 13.17
CA VAL A 13 1.73 5.18 13.39
C VAL A 13 1.71 4.86 14.88
N GLU A 14 2.51 5.54 15.69
CA GLU A 14 2.49 5.40 17.15
C GLU A 14 1.17 5.88 17.74
N GLU A 15 0.67 7.05 17.30
CA GLU A 15 -0.61 7.59 17.76
C GLU A 15 -1.75 6.63 17.43
N ILE A 16 -1.85 6.19 16.16
CA ILE A 16 -2.92 5.29 15.70
C ILE A 16 -2.82 3.94 16.41
N GLY A 17 -1.61 3.45 16.66
CA GLY A 17 -1.34 2.18 17.36
C GLY A 17 -1.72 2.21 18.84
N SER A 18 -1.82 3.39 19.45
CA SER A 18 -2.25 3.55 20.84
C SER A 18 -3.76 3.32 21.03
N TYR A 19 -4.54 3.45 19.95
CA TYR A 19 -5.99 3.28 20.01
C TYR A 19 -6.38 1.80 19.94
N ARG A 20 -7.28 1.41 20.84
CA ARG A 20 -7.82 0.05 20.92
C ARG A 20 -9.34 0.11 21.01
N GLY A 21 -10.00 -0.54 20.06
CA GLY A 21 -11.45 -0.69 20.02
C GLY A 21 -11.94 -1.63 21.12
N ARG A 22 -13.15 -1.39 21.61
CA ARG A 22 -13.79 -2.26 22.61
C ARG A 22 -14.26 -3.56 21.94
N SER A 23 -14.69 -3.45 20.70
CA SER A 23 -15.09 -4.57 19.83
C SER A 23 -14.33 -4.51 18.50
N THR A 24 -14.63 -5.43 17.58
CA THR A 24 -14.13 -5.39 16.20
C THR A 24 -14.84 -4.27 15.43
N GLU A 25 -14.38 -3.04 15.64
CA GLU A 25 -15.00 -1.82 15.12
C GLU A 25 -13.99 -0.83 14.52
N LEU A 26 -12.70 -1.19 14.48
CA LEU A 26 -11.66 -0.40 13.85
C LEU A 26 -11.40 -0.93 12.44
N ILE A 27 -11.50 -0.05 11.44
CA ILE A 27 -11.38 -0.38 10.03
C ILE A 27 -10.05 0.16 9.52
N SER A 28 -9.26 -0.72 8.92
CA SER A 28 -8.00 -0.40 8.24
C SER A 28 -8.14 -0.69 6.76
N VAL A 29 -7.87 0.31 5.91
CA VAL A 29 -7.95 0.21 4.45
C VAL A 29 -6.64 0.68 3.84
N TYR A 30 -6.01 -0.16 3.02
CA TYR A 30 -4.82 0.16 2.27
C TYR A 30 -5.13 0.12 0.78
N ILE A 31 -4.84 1.23 0.11
CA ILE A 31 -5.06 1.42 -1.32
C ILE A 31 -3.69 1.54 -1.99
N PRO A 32 -3.33 0.63 -2.90
CA PRO A 32 -2.04 0.68 -3.55
C PRO A 32 -1.94 1.84 -4.54
N ALA A 33 -0.70 2.24 -4.83
CA ALA A 33 -0.38 3.28 -5.81
C ALA A 33 -0.98 2.96 -7.19
N GLY A 34 -1.68 3.94 -7.78
CA GLY A 34 -2.29 3.79 -9.11
C GLY A 34 -3.58 2.97 -9.16
N TYR A 35 -4.13 2.52 -8.03
CA TYR A 35 -5.40 1.81 -7.98
C TYR A 35 -6.59 2.77 -8.09
N ASP A 36 -7.70 2.34 -8.69
CA ASP A 36 -8.88 3.20 -8.86
C ASP A 36 -9.67 3.35 -7.56
N ALA A 37 -9.86 4.58 -7.10
CA ALA A 37 -10.63 4.89 -5.89
C ALA A 37 -12.09 4.39 -5.99
N ASN A 38 -12.69 4.41 -7.18
CA ASN A 38 -14.09 3.98 -7.34
C ASN A 38 -14.26 2.48 -7.07
N SER A 39 -13.26 1.68 -7.44
CA SER A 39 -13.27 0.24 -7.14
C SER A 39 -13.20 -0.06 -5.64
N VAL A 40 -12.45 0.75 -4.87
CA VAL A 40 -12.41 0.68 -3.41
C VAL A 40 -13.73 1.13 -2.81
N GLN A 41 -14.33 2.22 -3.32
CA GLN A 41 -15.64 2.68 -2.88
C GLN A 41 -16.72 1.59 -3.03
N LYS A 42 -16.78 0.92 -4.19
CA LYS A 42 -17.70 -0.20 -4.41
C LYS A 42 -17.48 -1.36 -3.44
N GLN A 43 -16.22 -1.68 -3.13
CA GLN A 43 -15.91 -2.70 -2.13
C GLN A 43 -16.44 -2.28 -0.76
N LEU A 44 -16.17 -1.05 -0.31
CA LEU A 44 -16.65 -0.57 0.99
C LEU A 44 -18.18 -0.49 1.07
N GLU A 45 -18.87 -0.19 -0.04
CA GLU A 45 -20.34 -0.24 -0.12
C GLU A 45 -20.88 -1.67 0.05
N ALA A 46 -20.21 -2.66 -0.54
CA ALA A 46 -20.54 -4.06 -0.35
C ALA A 46 -20.33 -4.49 1.12
N GLU A 47 -19.20 -4.11 1.71
CA GLU A 47 -18.89 -4.35 3.12
C GLU A 47 -19.91 -3.70 4.07
N LYS A 48 -20.37 -2.49 3.74
CA LYS A 48 -21.43 -1.80 4.49
C LYS A 48 -22.74 -2.58 4.46
N SER A 49 -23.08 -3.20 3.32
CA SER A 49 -24.26 -4.05 3.21
C SER A 49 -24.13 -5.28 4.10
N THR A 50 -22.96 -5.94 4.07
CA THR A 50 -22.66 -7.12 4.90
C THR A 50 -22.69 -6.80 6.39
N ALA A 51 -22.17 -5.62 6.78
CA ALA A 51 -22.13 -5.17 8.17
C ALA A 51 -23.52 -5.04 8.83
N LYS A 52 -24.60 -4.91 8.04
CA LYS A 52 -25.98 -4.89 8.56
C LYS A 52 -26.36 -6.17 9.31
N ASN A 53 -25.72 -7.29 8.99
CA ASN A 53 -25.96 -8.59 9.60
C ASN A 53 -25.23 -8.78 10.96
N ILE A 54 -24.45 -7.80 11.41
CA ILE A 54 -23.81 -7.85 12.73
C ILE A 54 -24.87 -7.89 13.83
N LYS A 55 -24.77 -8.89 14.72
CA LYS A 55 -25.76 -9.14 15.80
C LYS A 55 -25.76 -8.05 16.87
N SER A 56 -24.58 -7.55 17.24
CA SER A 56 -24.43 -6.48 18.24
C SER A 56 -24.88 -5.14 17.66
N THR A 57 -25.93 -4.53 18.22
CA THR A 57 -26.47 -3.24 17.75
C THR A 57 -25.43 -2.11 17.83
N GLY A 58 -24.65 -2.06 18.92
CA GLY A 58 -23.62 -1.03 19.10
C GLY A 58 -22.49 -1.15 18.09
N THR A 59 -21.92 -2.36 17.95
CA THR A 59 -20.83 -2.64 17.01
C THR A 59 -21.28 -2.44 15.56
N ARG A 60 -22.51 -2.88 15.23
CA ARG A 60 -23.10 -2.68 13.91
C ARG A 60 -23.19 -1.19 13.56
N LYS A 61 -23.69 -0.36 14.48
CA LYS A 61 -23.80 1.09 14.26
C LYS A 61 -22.41 1.70 14.03
N ASN A 62 -21.45 1.41 14.91
CA ASN A 62 -20.09 1.94 14.80
C ASN A 62 -19.39 1.54 13.49
N VAL A 63 -19.52 0.28 13.05
CA VAL A 63 -18.94 -0.19 11.79
C VAL A 63 -19.60 0.47 10.57
N ILE A 64 -20.93 0.60 10.57
CA ILE A 64 -21.67 1.26 9.47
C ILE A 64 -21.28 2.73 9.38
N ASP A 65 -21.27 3.44 10.50
CA ASP A 65 -20.90 4.86 10.57
C ASP A 65 -19.44 5.07 10.09
N ALA A 66 -18.52 4.17 10.48
CA ALA A 66 -17.12 4.22 10.06
C ALA A 66 -16.96 4.01 8.54
N LEU A 67 -17.67 3.03 7.98
CA LEU A 67 -17.69 2.77 6.53
C LEU A 67 -18.30 3.94 5.76
N GLU A 68 -19.38 4.55 6.26
CA GLU A 68 -19.97 5.74 5.65
C GLU A 68 -18.99 6.91 5.62
N LYS A 69 -18.27 7.14 6.71
CA LYS A 69 -17.25 8.20 6.80
C LYS A 69 -16.12 7.95 5.81
N LEU A 70 -15.63 6.71 5.68
CA LEU A 70 -14.62 6.33 4.70
C LEU A 70 -15.10 6.52 3.26
N ILE A 71 -16.31 6.09 2.92
CA ILE A 71 -16.89 6.27 1.57
C ILE A 71 -17.02 7.75 1.24
N ARG A 72 -17.50 8.56 2.19
CA ARG A 72 -17.61 10.02 2.01
C ARG A 72 -16.24 10.65 1.80
N TYR A 73 -15.23 10.21 2.54
CA TYR A 73 -13.86 10.67 2.40
C TYR A 73 -13.29 10.34 1.01
N LEU A 74 -13.45 9.09 0.57
CA LEU A 74 -12.99 8.64 -0.74
C LEU A 74 -13.66 9.39 -1.91
N LYS A 75 -14.90 9.87 -1.75
CA LYS A 75 -15.58 10.68 -2.79
C LYS A 75 -14.95 12.05 -3.02
N THR A 76 -14.21 12.58 -2.05
CA THR A 76 -13.47 13.83 -2.23
C THR A 76 -12.30 13.67 -3.21
N PHE A 77 -11.81 12.44 -3.41
CA PHE A 77 -10.69 12.16 -4.29
C PHE A 77 -11.17 11.82 -5.71
N LYS A 78 -10.69 12.59 -6.69
CA LYS A 78 -10.87 12.27 -8.12
C LYS A 78 -9.91 11.17 -8.60
N ARG A 79 -8.74 11.07 -7.97
CA ARG A 79 -7.68 10.10 -8.28
C ARG A 79 -6.94 9.75 -7.00
N THR A 80 -6.47 8.51 -6.90
CA THR A 80 -5.61 8.07 -5.80
C THR A 80 -4.27 8.80 -5.83
N PRO A 81 -3.66 9.07 -4.67
CA PRO A 81 -2.33 9.66 -4.59
C PRO A 81 -1.25 8.78 -5.23
N GLU A 82 -0.11 9.36 -5.59
CA GLU A 82 0.98 8.67 -6.30
C GLU A 82 1.57 7.51 -5.49
N ASN A 83 1.65 7.68 -4.16
CA ASN A 83 2.20 6.67 -3.26
C ASN A 83 1.12 5.71 -2.68
N GLY A 84 -0.12 5.83 -3.13
CA GLY A 84 -1.25 5.13 -2.51
C GLY A 84 -1.79 5.86 -1.28
N LEU A 85 -2.69 5.20 -0.55
CA LEU A 85 -3.42 5.81 0.57
C LEU A 85 -3.72 4.76 1.63
N ALA A 86 -3.36 5.06 2.88
CA ALA A 86 -3.81 4.30 4.05
C ALA A 86 -4.91 5.10 4.76
N LEU A 87 -6.05 4.44 5.01
CA LEU A 87 -7.18 5.02 5.71
C LEU A 87 -7.50 4.19 6.95
N PHE A 88 -7.63 4.88 8.07
CA PHE A 88 -8.04 4.29 9.33
C PHE A 88 -9.28 5.01 9.82
N CYS A 89 -10.30 4.26 10.21
CA CYS A 89 -11.54 4.83 10.71
C CYS A 89 -12.13 3.92 11.78
N GLY A 90 -12.61 4.50 12.86
CA GLY A 90 -13.24 3.76 13.94
C GLY A 90 -13.67 4.65 15.08
N ASN A 91 -14.40 4.06 16.02
CA ASN A 91 -14.74 4.71 17.27
C ASN A 91 -13.63 4.44 18.30
N ILE A 92 -12.97 5.49 18.77
CA ILE A 92 -11.88 5.40 19.75
C ILE A 92 -12.30 5.75 21.18
N SER A 93 -13.58 6.08 21.38
CA SER A 93 -14.08 6.45 22.69
C SER A 93 -13.91 5.32 23.71
N LYS A 94 -13.27 5.65 24.84
CA LYS A 94 -13.13 4.76 26.00
C LYS A 94 -14.37 4.78 26.90
N VAL A 95 -15.26 5.76 26.72
CA VAL A 95 -16.43 6.00 27.58
C VAL A 95 -17.69 5.42 26.93
N GLU A 96 -18.41 4.59 27.67
CA GLU A 96 -19.65 3.99 27.22
C GLU A 96 -20.74 5.06 27.00
N GLY A 97 -21.29 5.12 25.78
CA GLY A 97 -22.30 6.09 25.38
C GLY A 97 -21.78 7.33 24.66
N GLN A 98 -20.47 7.60 24.72
CA GLN A 98 -19.84 8.65 23.91
C GLN A 98 -19.30 8.04 22.62
N GLN A 99 -19.72 8.55 21.46
CA GLN A 99 -19.15 8.17 20.16
C GLN A 99 -18.09 9.21 19.79
N ASP A 100 -16.84 8.78 19.65
CA ASP A 100 -15.75 9.60 19.12
C ASP A 100 -15.17 8.91 17.89
N MET A 101 -15.76 9.25 16.74
CA MET A 101 -15.39 8.64 15.47
C MET A 101 -14.31 9.47 14.79
N GLN A 102 -13.12 8.92 14.73
CA GLN A 102 -11.96 9.54 14.09
C GLN A 102 -11.69 8.90 12.73
N LEU A 103 -11.14 9.69 11.82
CA LEU A 103 -10.66 9.25 10.53
C LEU A 103 -9.24 9.79 10.36
N TRP A 104 -8.31 8.90 10.06
CA TRP A 104 -6.95 9.25 9.71
C TRP A 104 -6.69 8.84 8.27
N ASP A 105 -6.08 9.74 7.54
CA ASP A 105 -5.64 9.54 6.17
C ASP A 105 -4.14 9.78 6.08
N ILE A 106 -3.42 8.74 5.67
CA ILE A 106 -1.96 8.76 5.61
C ILE A 106 -1.55 8.47 4.18
N GLU A 107 -0.86 9.43 3.57
CA GLU A 107 -0.11 9.24 2.34
C GLU A 107 1.36 8.97 2.70
N PRO A 108 1.85 7.72 2.58
CA PRO A 108 3.22 7.39 2.93
C PRO A 108 4.24 8.00 1.95
N TYR A 109 5.50 8.10 2.40
CA TYR A 109 6.59 8.60 1.57
C TYR A 109 6.96 7.65 0.42
N ALA A 110 6.70 6.35 0.58
CA ALA A 110 6.95 5.30 -0.39
C ALA A 110 5.64 4.64 -0.88
N PRO A 111 5.59 4.11 -2.12
CA PRO A 111 4.37 3.57 -2.69
C PRO A 111 3.91 2.26 -2.02
N ILE A 112 2.65 2.22 -1.60
CA ILE A 112 2.00 1.01 -1.08
C ILE A 112 1.72 0.04 -2.25
N LYS A 113 2.17 -1.21 -2.13
CA LYS A 113 1.88 -2.28 -3.12
C LYS A 113 0.72 -3.19 -2.71
N SER A 114 0.50 -3.36 -1.41
CA SER A 114 -0.51 -4.27 -0.87
C SER A 114 -1.87 -3.58 -0.76
N ARG A 115 -2.92 -4.26 -1.24
CA ARG A 115 -4.31 -3.92 -0.92
C ARG A 115 -4.73 -4.70 0.32
N LEU A 116 -5.29 -4.00 1.30
CA LEU A 116 -5.81 -4.62 2.51
C LEU A 116 -7.11 -3.93 2.93
N TYR A 117 -8.10 -4.72 3.32
CA TYR A 117 -9.27 -4.27 4.05
C TYR A 117 -9.43 -5.19 5.25
N ARG A 118 -9.47 -4.63 6.46
CA ARG A 118 -9.65 -5.41 7.68
C ARG A 118 -10.41 -4.61 8.73
N CYS A 119 -11.35 -5.28 9.39
CA CYS A 119 -12.05 -4.80 10.56
C CYS A 119 -11.60 -5.63 11.76
N ASP A 120 -11.00 -4.99 12.76
CA ASP A 120 -10.48 -5.67 13.95
C ASP A 120 -10.63 -4.78 15.20
N LYS A 121 -10.13 -5.25 16.35
CA LYS A 121 -10.09 -4.47 17.59
C LYS A 121 -8.95 -3.44 17.61
N GLU A 122 -7.95 -3.64 16.77
CA GLU A 122 -6.74 -2.82 16.67
C GLU A 122 -6.55 -2.44 15.20
N PHE A 123 -5.98 -1.26 14.94
CA PHE A 123 -5.63 -0.89 13.57
C PHE A 123 -4.47 -1.75 13.06
N VAL A 124 -4.58 -2.16 11.81
CA VAL A 124 -3.55 -2.98 11.14
C VAL A 124 -2.50 -2.02 10.61
N LEU A 125 -1.38 -1.90 11.31
CA LEU A 125 -0.30 -0.94 11.04
C LEU A 125 0.96 -1.62 10.48
N GLU A 126 0.95 -2.94 10.35
CA GLU A 126 2.05 -3.75 9.89
C GLU A 126 2.62 -3.25 8.54
N PRO A 127 1.80 -2.92 7.51
CA PRO A 127 2.33 -2.40 6.26
C PRO A 127 3.07 -1.06 6.40
N LEU A 128 2.68 -0.18 7.33
CA LEU A 128 3.36 1.09 7.58
C LEU A 128 4.62 0.91 8.44
N LYS A 129 4.58 0.00 9.40
CA LYS A 129 5.74 -0.35 10.24
C LYS A 129 6.87 -0.97 9.41
N GLU A 130 6.53 -1.88 8.50
CA GLU A 130 7.49 -2.46 7.54
C GLU A 130 8.15 -1.38 6.65
N MET A 131 7.47 -0.26 6.38
CA MET A 131 8.08 0.85 5.65
C MET A 131 9.07 1.64 6.51
N LEU A 132 8.73 1.86 7.78
CA LEU A 132 9.58 2.61 8.71
C LEU A 132 10.86 1.85 9.09
N GLU A 133 10.79 0.51 9.14
CA GLU A 133 11.94 -0.35 9.38
C GLU A 133 13.10 -0.01 8.43
N VAL A 134 14.30 0.14 9.00
CA VAL A 134 15.51 0.45 8.23
C VAL A 134 15.83 -0.77 7.38
N SER A 135 15.57 -0.65 6.08
CA SER A 135 15.93 -1.70 5.13
C SER A 135 17.35 -1.51 4.62
N GLU A 136 18.09 -2.61 4.53
CA GLU A 136 19.38 -2.64 3.85
C GLU A 136 19.15 -2.36 2.36
N VAL A 137 20.01 -1.52 1.79
CA VAL A 137 19.97 -1.16 0.36
C VAL A 137 20.95 -2.06 -0.38
N PHE A 138 20.43 -2.91 -1.27
CA PHE A 138 21.25 -3.78 -2.11
C PHE A 138 21.33 -3.26 -3.54
N GLY A 139 22.52 -3.25 -4.13
CA GLY A 139 22.68 -3.05 -5.57
C GLY A 139 22.41 -4.34 -6.33
N LEU A 140 21.50 -4.30 -7.30
CA LEU A 140 21.21 -5.41 -8.21
C LEU A 140 21.86 -5.14 -9.56
N LEU A 141 22.75 -6.03 -9.98
CA LEU A 141 23.32 -6.05 -11.33
C LEU A 141 22.92 -7.35 -12.01
N VAL A 142 22.05 -7.25 -13.01
CA VAL A 142 21.65 -8.39 -13.85
C VAL A 142 22.32 -8.22 -15.21
N MET A 143 23.17 -9.17 -15.60
CA MET A 143 23.84 -9.15 -16.90
C MET A 143 23.49 -10.40 -17.71
N ASP A 144 23.06 -10.19 -18.94
CA ASP A 144 22.93 -11.20 -19.98
C ASP A 144 23.74 -10.76 -21.22
N ARG A 145 23.96 -11.65 -22.20
CA ARG A 145 24.71 -11.32 -23.43
C ARG A 145 24.10 -10.18 -24.23
N LYS A 146 22.77 -10.01 -24.15
CA LYS A 146 22.04 -9.00 -24.94
C LYS A 146 21.77 -7.72 -24.17
N GLU A 147 21.65 -7.80 -22.86
CA GLU A 147 21.26 -6.66 -22.03
C GLU A 147 21.84 -6.76 -20.63
N ALA A 148 22.07 -5.60 -20.02
CA ALA A 148 22.44 -5.46 -18.63
C ALA A 148 21.45 -4.50 -17.97
N THR A 149 21.04 -4.82 -16.74
CA THR A 149 20.13 -3.98 -15.95
C THR A 149 20.76 -3.74 -14.59
N ILE A 150 20.84 -2.47 -14.21
CA ILE A 150 21.26 -2.00 -12.90
C ILE A 150 20.01 -1.54 -12.16
N GLY A 151 19.81 -2.06 -10.97
CA GLY A 151 18.73 -1.67 -10.07
C GLY A 151 19.21 -1.59 -8.63
N VAL A 152 18.35 -1.06 -7.78
CA VAL A 152 18.54 -1.02 -6.33
C VAL A 152 17.34 -1.71 -5.69
N LEU A 153 17.62 -2.54 -4.70
CA LEU A 153 16.63 -3.17 -3.84
C LEU A 153 16.69 -2.48 -2.47
N GLU A 154 15.65 -1.72 -2.15
CA GLU A 154 15.43 -1.12 -0.83
C GLU A 154 14.27 -1.87 -0.16
N GLY A 155 14.60 -2.75 0.79
CA GLY A 155 13.61 -3.62 1.44
C GLY A 155 12.89 -4.55 0.44
N LYS A 156 11.59 -4.31 0.21
CA LYS A 156 10.75 -5.06 -0.76
C LYS A 156 10.54 -4.29 -2.08
N ILE A 157 11.22 -3.15 -2.26
CA ILE A 157 11.08 -2.28 -3.42
C ILE A 157 12.30 -2.47 -4.32
N ILE A 158 12.06 -2.87 -5.57
CA ILE A 158 13.08 -2.92 -6.61
C ILE A 158 12.87 -1.70 -7.49
N ASP A 159 13.86 -0.83 -7.53
CA ASP A 159 13.92 0.30 -8.45
C ASP A 159 14.96 0.04 -9.55
N THR A 160 14.59 0.28 -10.80
CA THR A 160 15.48 0.05 -11.95
C THR A 160 16.11 1.37 -12.34
N ILE A 161 17.42 1.50 -12.10
CA ILE A 161 18.16 2.73 -12.42
C ILE A 161 18.43 2.81 -13.92
N GLN A 162 18.96 1.73 -14.48
CA GLN A 162 19.42 1.76 -15.86
C GLN A 162 19.29 0.40 -16.53
N LYS A 163 18.73 0.40 -17.74
CA LYS A 163 18.76 -0.74 -18.65
C LYS A 163 19.64 -0.40 -19.85
N MET A 164 20.57 -1.30 -20.15
CA MET A 164 21.54 -1.18 -21.24
C MET A 164 21.38 -2.38 -22.18
N THR A 165 21.49 -2.14 -23.48
CA THR A 165 21.42 -3.21 -24.49
C THR A 165 22.77 -3.31 -25.19
N SER A 166 23.30 -4.52 -25.33
CA SER A 166 24.63 -4.76 -25.85
C SER A 166 24.73 -4.68 -27.37
N GLY A 167 23.60 -4.81 -28.09
CA GLY A 167 23.57 -4.81 -29.56
C GLY A 167 24.31 -5.99 -30.22
N ILE A 168 24.79 -6.97 -29.42
CA ILE A 168 25.58 -8.10 -29.92
C ILE A 168 24.67 -9.09 -30.67
N PRO A 169 25.01 -9.45 -31.92
CA PRO A 169 24.29 -10.47 -32.67
C PRO A 169 24.40 -11.84 -31.98
N SER A 170 23.31 -12.62 -32.04
CA SER A 170 23.32 -13.99 -31.52
C SER A 170 24.27 -14.88 -32.34
N LYS A 171 24.73 -15.98 -31.74
CA LYS A 171 25.68 -16.90 -32.38
C LYS A 171 25.16 -17.34 -33.76
N VAL A 172 25.84 -16.88 -34.81
CA VAL A 172 25.48 -17.21 -36.20
C VAL A 172 26.25 -18.46 -36.60
N ARG A 173 25.56 -19.52 -37.05
CA ARG A 173 26.21 -20.72 -37.59
C ARG A 173 26.44 -20.53 -39.10
N ALA A 174 27.45 -19.76 -39.46
CA ALA A 174 27.89 -19.65 -40.85
C ALA A 174 28.85 -20.78 -41.20
N GLY A 175 28.57 -21.52 -42.27
CA GLY A 175 29.45 -22.58 -42.79
C GLY A 175 30.54 -22.05 -43.73
N GLY A 176 31.56 -22.88 -43.97
CA GLY A 176 32.63 -22.61 -44.95
C GLY A 176 33.71 -21.62 -44.47
N GLN A 177 34.42 -21.02 -45.43
CA GLN A 177 35.58 -20.13 -45.22
C GLN A 177 35.26 -18.90 -44.34
N SER A 178 33.98 -18.50 -44.24
CA SER A 178 33.55 -17.37 -43.41
C SER A 178 33.35 -17.73 -41.93
N SER A 179 33.37 -19.00 -41.54
CA SER A 179 33.09 -19.44 -40.16
C SER A 179 34.04 -18.83 -39.13
N GLN A 180 35.34 -18.74 -39.44
CA GLN A 180 36.33 -18.11 -38.55
C GLN A 180 36.10 -16.60 -38.36
N ARG A 181 35.49 -15.91 -39.34
CA ARG A 181 35.21 -14.46 -39.27
C ARG A 181 34.04 -14.13 -38.34
N PHE A 182 33.03 -15.00 -38.26
CA PHE A 182 31.87 -14.83 -37.36
C PHE A 182 32.15 -15.26 -35.91
N HIS A 183 33.32 -15.85 -35.65
CA HIS A 183 33.75 -16.31 -34.32
C HIS A 183 34.72 -15.34 -33.61
N ARG A 184 35.32 -14.39 -34.33
CA ARG A 184 36.07 -13.26 -33.75
C ARG A 184 35.11 -12.16 -33.31
#